data_AF-A0A848BUN0-F1
#
_entry.id   AF-A0A848BUN0-F1
#
_cell.length_a   1.000
_cell.length_b   1.000
_cell.length_c   1.000
_cell.angle_alpha   90.00
_cell.angle_beta   90.00
_cell.angle_gamma   90.00
#
_symmetry.space_group_name_H-M   'P 1'
#
loop_
_entity.id
_entity.type
_entity.pdbx_description
1 polymer ?
#
loop_
_entity_poly.entity_id
_entity_poly.type
_entity_poly.pdbx_seq_one_letter_code
_entity_poly.pdbx_strand_id
1 'polypeptide(L)'
;MPDNLFCQTLCQLPGIGRWMAEMLLIHCLERTAVMSYGDLAILRGLRMIYRHRNITKDLFCRYQKRYSPYGTVASIYIWAVSAGPFPGLPIRQKL
;
A
#
# COMPACT_ATOMS: atom_id res chain seq x y z
N MET A 1 -17.76 5.76 -10.90
CA MET A 1 -17.76 4.38 -10.35
C MET A 1 -17.00 4.36 -9.03
N PRO A 2 -17.53 3.73 -7.97
CA PRO A 2 -16.83 3.51 -6.70
C PRO A 2 -15.60 2.60 -6.84
N ASP A 3 -14.55 2.87 -6.08
CA ASP A 3 -13.25 2.20 -6.22
C ASP A 3 -13.33 0.68 -5.98
N ASN A 4 -14.12 0.23 -5.01
CA ASN A 4 -14.29 -1.21 -4.77
C ASN A 4 -14.98 -1.92 -5.95
N LEU A 5 -15.97 -1.27 -6.56
CA LEU A 5 -16.62 -1.82 -7.75
C LEU A 5 -15.65 -1.85 -8.93
N PHE A 6 -14.85 -0.79 -9.12
CA PHE A 6 -13.81 -0.75 -10.16
C PHE A 6 -12.84 -1.93 -10.03
N CYS A 7 -12.31 -2.16 -8.82
CA CYS A 7 -11.43 -3.29 -8.56
C CYS A 7 -12.11 -4.64 -8.83
N GLN A 8 -13.36 -4.82 -8.38
CA GLN A 8 -14.09 -6.07 -8.59
C GLN A 8 -14.29 -6.37 -10.08
N THR A 9 -14.66 -5.37 -10.88
CA THR A 9 -14.84 -5.51 -12.33
C THR A 9 -13.52 -5.84 -13.03
N LEU A 10 -12.42 -5.15 -12.69
CA LEU A 10 -11.11 -5.40 -13.30
C LEU A 10 -10.55 -6.79 -12.96
N CYS A 11 -10.75 -7.26 -11.72
CA CYS A 11 -10.31 -8.59 -11.29
C CYS A 11 -11.02 -9.76 -12.00
N GLN A 12 -12.07 -9.50 -12.79
CA GLN A 12 -12.70 -10.54 -13.62
C GLN A 12 -11.85 -10.87 -14.86
N LEU A 13 -10.94 -9.99 -15.26
CA LEU A 13 -10.06 -10.21 -16.40
C LEU A 13 -8.91 -11.17 -16.02
N PRO A 14 -8.60 -12.18 -16.85
CA PRO A 14 -7.54 -13.13 -16.56
C PRO A 14 -6.18 -12.42 -16.46
N GLY A 15 -5.47 -12.68 -15.37
CA GLY A 15 -4.16 -12.06 -15.09
C GLY A 15 -4.20 -10.74 -14.32
N ILE A 16 -5.39 -10.16 -14.07
CA ILE A 16 -5.52 -8.93 -13.29
C ILE A 16 -5.94 -9.26 -11.86
N GLY A 17 -5.04 -9.03 -10.91
CA GLY A 17 -5.31 -9.15 -9.47
C GLY A 17 -5.70 -7.82 -8.82
N ARG A 18 -6.17 -7.90 -7.57
CA ARG A 18 -6.58 -6.72 -6.79
C ARG A 18 -5.48 -5.67 -6.66
N TRP A 19 -4.24 -6.10 -6.43
CA TRP A 19 -3.09 -5.20 -6.34
C TRP A 19 -2.93 -4.38 -7.63
N MET A 20 -3.00 -5.02 -8.82
CA MET A 20 -2.90 -4.30 -10.09
C MET A 20 -4.05 -3.30 -10.28
N ALA A 21 -5.28 -3.68 -9.93
CA ALA A 21 -6.42 -2.76 -10.00
C ALA A 21 -6.24 -1.54 -9.07
N GLU A 22 -5.69 -1.74 -7.87
CA GLU A 22 -5.34 -0.66 -6.94
C GLU A 22 -4.20 0.24 -7.49
N MET A 23 -3.23 -0.32 -8.21
CA MET A 23 -2.19 0.47 -8.89
C MET A 23 -2.77 1.36 -9.99
N LEU A 24 -3.74 0.86 -10.76
CA LEU A 24 -4.46 1.65 -11.76
C LEU A 24 -5.25 2.80 -11.12
N LEU A 25 -5.88 2.56 -9.97
CA LEU A 25 -6.58 3.63 -9.24
C LEU A 25 -5.62 4.76 -8.83
N ILE A 26 -4.39 4.42 -8.41
CA ILE A 26 -3.38 5.40 -8.01
C ILE A 26 -2.81 6.16 -9.21
N HIS A 27 -2.35 5.45 -10.25
CA HIS A 27 -1.52 6.03 -11.31
C HIS A 27 -2.29 6.49 -12.55
N CYS A 28 -3.47 5.94 -12.81
CA CYS A 28 -4.24 6.25 -14.03
C CYS A 28 -5.53 7.00 -13.74
N LEU A 29 -6.12 6.81 -12.55
CA LEU A 29 -7.39 7.44 -12.16
C LEU A 29 -7.26 8.47 -11.03
N GLU A 30 -6.04 8.74 -10.60
CA GLU A 30 -5.70 9.78 -9.61
C GLU A 30 -6.54 9.71 -8.32
N ARG A 31 -6.92 8.49 -7.90
CA ARG A 31 -7.67 8.30 -6.66
C ARG A 31 -6.79 8.61 -5.47
N THR A 32 -7.31 9.40 -4.53
CA THR A 32 -6.54 9.95 -3.41
C THR A 32 -6.50 9.06 -2.17
N ALA A 33 -7.43 8.11 -2.04
CA ALA A 33 -7.68 7.33 -0.82
C ALA A 33 -7.29 5.84 -0.93
N VAL A 34 -6.28 5.49 -1.72
CA VAL A 34 -5.91 4.09 -1.99
C VAL A 34 -4.67 3.69 -1.22
N MET A 35 -4.74 2.56 -0.51
CA MET A 35 -3.60 1.93 0.13
C MET A 35 -3.72 0.41 -0.04
N SER A 36 -2.73 -0.21 -0.68
CA SER A 36 -2.79 -1.62 -1.07
C SER A 36 -2.13 -2.54 -0.05
N TYR A 37 -2.88 -3.48 0.53
CA TYR A 37 -2.32 -4.50 1.44
C TYR A 37 -1.46 -5.53 0.70
N GLY A 38 -1.74 -5.78 -0.58
CA GLY A 38 -0.98 -6.72 -1.41
C GLY A 38 0.41 -6.19 -1.81
N ASP A 39 0.69 -4.92 -1.56
CA ASP A 39 1.92 -4.27 -1.97
C ASP A 39 3.06 -4.52 -0.97
N LEU A 40 4.01 -5.36 -1.36
CA LEU A 40 5.16 -5.73 -0.51
C LEU A 40 6.04 -4.53 -0.14
N ALA A 41 6.11 -3.51 -1.00
CA ALA A 41 6.88 -2.31 -0.74
C ALA A 41 6.17 -1.43 0.30
N ILE A 42 4.85 -1.29 0.26
CA ILE A 42 4.06 -0.65 1.32
C ILE A 42 4.23 -1.40 2.65
N LEU A 43 4.07 -2.73 2.65
CA LEU A 43 4.24 -3.53 3.87
C LEU A 43 5.65 -3.38 4.45
N ARG A 44 6.69 -3.38 3.61
CA ARG A 44 8.08 -3.15 4.01
C ARG A 44 8.28 -1.74 4.57
N GLY A 45 7.77 -0.71 3.91
CA GLY A 45 7.87 0.67 4.38
C GLY A 45 7.18 0.88 5.73
N LEU A 46 6.01 0.29 5.93
CA LEU A 46 5.32 0.29 7.23
C LEU A 46 6.12 -0.40 8.34
N ARG A 47 6.79 -1.53 8.03
CA ARG A 47 7.71 -2.18 9.00
C ARG A 47 8.88 -1.28 9.35
N MET A 48 9.44 -0.54 8.39
CA MET A 48 10.55 0.38 8.63
C MET A 48 10.11 1.55 9.51
N ILE A 49 9.06 2.27 9.11
CA ILE A 49 8.56 3.47 9.79
C ILE A 49 8.16 3.17 11.23
N TYR A 50 7.36 2.12 11.43
CA TYR A 50 6.77 1.81 12.73
C TYR A 50 7.49 0.70 13.49
N ARG A 51 8.62 0.22 12.96
CA ARG A 51 9.47 -0.82 13.57
C ARG A 51 8.74 -2.13 13.88
N HIS A 52 7.72 -2.45 13.10
CA HIS A 52 6.98 -3.71 13.22
C HIS A 52 7.78 -4.88 12.65
N ARG A 53 7.74 -6.03 13.34
CA ARG A 53 8.30 -7.29 12.80
C ARG A 53 7.49 -7.81 11.61
N ASN A 54 6.16 -7.69 11.67
CA ASN A 54 5.24 -8.09 10.63
C ASN A 54 4.03 -7.13 10.59
N ILE A 55 3.42 -6.95 9.42
CA ILE A 55 2.20 -6.16 9.25
C ILE A 55 1.04 -7.12 9.00
N THR A 56 0.17 -7.29 10.00
CA THR A 56 -1.06 -8.07 9.86
C THR A 56 -2.15 -7.25 9.16
N LYS A 57 -3.20 -7.91 8.65
CA LYS A 57 -4.36 -7.23 8.06
C LYS A 57 -5.01 -6.22 9.01
N ASP A 58 -5.16 -6.58 10.29
CA ASP A 58 -5.77 -5.68 11.29
C ASP A 58 -4.91 -4.44 11.53
N LEU A 59 -3.59 -4.62 11.64
CA LEU A 59 -2.66 -3.52 11.81
C LEU A 59 -2.62 -2.63 10.55
N PHE A 60 -2.64 -3.22 9.37
CA PHE A 60 -2.76 -2.49 8.11
C PHE A 60 -4.04 -1.67 8.05
N CYS A 61 -5.19 -2.23 8.43
CA CYS A 61 -6.46 -1.53 8.47
C CYS A 61 -6.43 -0.30 9.40
N ARG A 62 -5.69 -0.38 10.53
CA ARG A 62 -5.46 0.79 11.39
C ARG A 62 -4.68 1.89 10.67
N TYR A 63 -3.67 1.55 9.86
CA TYR A 63 -2.93 2.53 9.06
C TYR A 63 -3.75 3.10 7.90
N GLN A 64 -4.51 2.26 7.20
CA GLN A 64 -5.41 2.70 6.15
C GLN A 64 -6.41 3.74 6.68
N LYS A 65 -7.00 3.49 7.86
CA LYS A 65 -7.86 4.46 8.56
C LYS A 65 -7.11 5.73 8.96
N ARG A 66 -5.89 5.59 9.49
CA ARG A 66 -5.04 6.74 9.90
C ARG A 66 -4.69 7.66 8.73
N TYR A 67 -4.44 7.11 7.55
CA TYR A 67 -4.04 7.87 6.37
C TYR A 67 -5.24 8.34 5.52
N SER A 68 -6.46 7.99 5.90
CA SER A 68 -7.67 8.52 5.24
C SER A 68 -7.79 10.03 5.47
N PRO A 69 -8.21 10.83 4.45
CA PRO A 69 -8.61 10.43 3.10
C PRO A 69 -7.45 10.39 2.07
N TYR A 70 -6.20 10.56 2.49
CA TYR A 70 -5.02 10.70 1.64
C TYR A 70 -4.14 9.45 1.60
N GLY A 71 -4.77 8.26 1.55
CA GLY A 71 -4.08 6.97 1.53
C GLY A 71 -3.09 6.83 0.38
N THR A 72 -3.37 7.43 -0.78
CA THR A 72 -2.50 7.39 -1.95
C THR A 72 -1.23 8.19 -1.74
N VAL A 73 -1.35 9.40 -1.16
CA VAL A 73 -0.19 10.23 -0.82
C VAL A 73 0.70 9.49 0.18
N ALA A 74 0.09 8.90 1.22
CA ALA A 74 0.83 8.07 2.17
C ALA A 74 1.54 6.90 1.48
N SER A 75 0.88 6.20 0.55
CA SER A 75 1.46 5.08 -0.20
C SER A 75 2.72 5.50 -0.99
N ILE A 76 2.70 6.66 -1.64
CA ILE A 76 3.85 7.21 -2.39
C ILE A 76 5.06 7.40 -1.47
N TYR A 77 4.88 8.04 -0.31
CA TYR A 77 5.98 8.23 0.64
C TYR A 77 6.44 6.93 1.28
N ILE A 78 5.52 6.01 1.58
CA ILE A 78 5.89 4.70 2.14
C ILE A 78 6.69 3.88 1.13
N TRP A 79 6.37 3.95 -0.17
CA TRP A 79 7.18 3.35 -1.23
C TRP A 79 8.59 3.93 -1.26
N ALA A 80 8.72 5.26 -1.20
CA ALA A 80 10.02 5.93 -1.15
C ALA A 80 10.85 5.44 0.05
N VAL A 81 10.23 5.33 1.24
CA VAL A 81 10.89 4.77 2.44
C VAL A 81 11.31 3.32 2.21
N SER A 82 10.48 2.52 1.53
CA SER A 82 10.78 1.11 1.31
C SER A 82 11.99 0.88 0.40
N ALA A 83 12.33 1.83 -0.47
CA ALA A 83 13.31 1.65 -1.53
C ALA A 83 14.77 1.71 -1.07
N GLY A 84 15.07 2.36 0.07
CA GLY A 84 16.46 2.60 0.47
C GLY A 84 16.67 2.65 1.98
N PRO A 85 17.92 2.46 2.43
CA PRO A 85 18.27 2.69 3.82
C PRO A 85 18.25 4.18 4.11
N PHE A 86 17.30 4.63 4.92
CA PHE A 86 17.32 5.99 5.47
C PHE A 86 18.06 5.96 6.81
N PRO A 87 18.86 7.00 7.14
CA PRO A 87 19.42 7.15 8.47
C PRO A 87 18.31 7.03 9.53
N GLY A 88 18.44 6.07 10.44
CA GLY A 88 17.44 5.78 11.49
C GLY A 88 16.30 4.81 11.09
N LEU A 89 16.20 4.39 9.82
CA LEU A 89 15.22 3.43 9.31
C LEU A 89 15.91 2.33 8.47
N PRO A 90 16.64 1.40 9.10
CA PRO A 90 17.31 0.32 8.39
C PRO A 90 16.31 -0.67 7.80
N ILE A 91 16.62 -1.23 6.63
CA ILE A 91 15.86 -2.33 6.03
C ILE A 91 16.08 -3.59 6.89
N ARG A 92 15.13 -3.90 7.77
CA ARG A 92 15.15 -5.15 8.53
C ARG A 92 14.67 -6.30 7.62
N GLN A 93 15.61 -6.99 6.99
CA GLN A 93 15.35 -8.31 6.42
C GLN A 93 15.28 -9.32 7.59
N LYS A 94 14.32 -10.24 7.56
CA LYS A 94 14.32 -11.38 8.47
C LYS A 94 15.62 -12.16 8.21
N LEU A 95 16.40 -12.40 9.27
CA LEU A 95 17.22 -13.61 9.39
C LEU A 95 16.27 -14.82 9.50
#